data_AF-F0W3W7-F1
#
_entry.id   AF-F0W3W7-F1
#
_cell.length_a   1.000
_cell.length_b   1.000
_cell.length_c   1.000
_cell.angle_alpha   90.00
_cell.angle_beta   90.00
_cell.angle_gamma   90.00
#
_symmetry.space_group_name_H-M   'P 1'
#
loop_
_entity.id
_entity.type
_entity.pdbx_description
1 polymer ?
#
loop_
_entity_poly.entity_id
_entity_poly.type
_entity_poly.pdbx_seq_one_letter_code
_entity_poly.pdbx_strand_id
1 'polypeptide(L)'
;MPTKAHRARMTHAEKITLRAYHNAHSESTQEVLTVWAKTKSRLSVVPSRMTLSRVLNNHVSAFDSNSARKTNHRVTFSKLEERLLLWIRQCEQYKLPIVTGATIRAKVDKIRRERVISTPDESAMLNALVLSPGWLSKFQSHHRLTSKRVHGEVASISRAAVEKGRAALQELTRGFERHNVLNRDNTAFFLCAPTTKTISTQRTGGESSRRKG
;
A
#
# COMPACT_ATOMS: atom_id res chain seq x y z
N MET A 1 -6.70 -3.38 -43.25
CA MET A 1 -6.47 -3.50 -41.80
C MET A 1 -7.02 -2.26 -41.09
N PRO A 2 -8.01 -2.35 -40.20
CA PRO A 2 -8.49 -1.17 -39.48
C PRO A 2 -7.44 -0.72 -38.44
N THR A 3 -6.89 0.48 -38.62
CA THR A 3 -5.98 1.12 -37.67
C THR A 3 -6.69 1.35 -36.34
N LYS A 4 -6.09 0.89 -35.23
CA LYS A 4 -6.65 1.10 -33.87
C LYS A 4 -6.89 2.59 -33.63
N ALA A 5 -8.15 2.96 -33.40
CA ALA A 5 -8.53 4.34 -33.06
C ALA A 5 -7.79 4.79 -31.79
N HIS A 6 -6.93 5.80 -31.91
CA HIS A 6 -6.16 6.32 -30.79
C HIS A 6 -7.06 7.17 -29.88
N ARG A 7 -7.42 6.63 -28.72
CA ARG A 7 -8.30 7.32 -27.75
C ARG A 7 -7.48 8.23 -26.83
N ALA A 8 -7.95 9.46 -26.62
CA ALA A 8 -7.43 10.35 -25.60
C ALA A 8 -7.61 9.72 -24.21
N ARG A 9 -6.52 9.52 -23.47
CA ARG A 9 -6.56 8.97 -22.10
C ARG A 9 -6.15 10.04 -21.10
N MET A 10 -7.13 10.55 -20.36
CA MET A 10 -6.93 11.56 -19.32
C MET A 10 -6.72 10.93 -17.95
N THR A 11 -5.81 11.50 -17.16
CA THR A 11 -5.62 11.16 -15.74
C THR A 11 -6.80 11.64 -14.88
N HIS A 12 -6.88 11.17 -13.64
CA HIS A 12 -7.93 11.60 -12.73
C HIS A 12 -7.77 13.09 -12.36
N ALA A 13 -6.54 13.54 -12.14
CA ALA A 13 -6.21 14.95 -11.96
C ALA A 13 -6.72 15.81 -13.13
N GLU A 14 -6.39 15.41 -14.37
CA GLU A 14 -6.82 16.14 -15.58
C GLU A 14 -8.35 16.20 -15.68
N LYS A 15 -9.04 15.11 -15.37
CA LYS A 15 -10.52 15.07 -15.34
C LYS A 15 -11.11 16.01 -14.28
N ILE A 16 -10.49 16.10 -13.09
CA ILE A 16 -10.92 17.05 -12.05
C ILE A 16 -10.70 18.49 -12.52
N THR A 17 -9.53 18.80 -13.07
CA THR A 17 -9.23 20.16 -13.57
C THR A 17 -10.17 20.60 -14.68
N LEU A 18 -10.57 19.67 -15.56
CA LEU A 18 -11.53 19.93 -16.62
C LEU A 18 -12.92 20.25 -16.08
N ARG A 19 -13.37 19.58 -15.02
CA ARG A 19 -14.65 19.90 -14.37
C ARG A 19 -14.61 21.24 -13.68
N ALA A 20 -13.53 21.53 -12.95
CA ALA A 20 -13.35 22.83 -12.31
C ALA A 20 -13.40 23.96 -13.35
N TYR A 21 -12.76 23.77 -14.51
CA TYR A 21 -12.79 24.72 -15.60
C TYR A 21 -14.20 24.88 -16.22
N HIS A 22 -14.90 23.78 -16.48
CA HIS A 22 -16.28 23.79 -16.98
C HIS A 22 -17.25 24.48 -16.01
N ASN A 23 -17.13 24.20 -14.71
CA ASN A 23 -17.96 24.83 -13.69
C ASN A 23 -17.69 26.33 -13.56
N ALA A 24 -16.45 26.77 -13.80
CA ALA A 24 -16.09 28.19 -13.81
C ALA A 24 -16.51 28.92 -15.11
N HIS A 25 -16.84 28.17 -16.18
CA HIS A 25 -17.20 28.72 -17.49
C HIS A 25 -18.40 27.96 -18.06
N SER A 26 -19.55 28.03 -17.39
CA SER A 26 -20.78 27.28 -17.71
C SER A 26 -21.31 27.50 -19.13
N GLU A 27 -20.96 28.63 -19.76
CA GLU A 27 -21.32 28.99 -21.13
C GLU A 27 -20.41 28.36 -22.21
N SER A 28 -19.36 27.63 -21.81
CA SER A 28 -18.39 27.08 -22.76
C SER A 28 -18.96 25.93 -23.57
N THR A 29 -18.92 26.05 -24.90
CA THR A 29 -19.27 24.94 -25.80
C THR A 29 -18.32 23.75 -25.62
N GLN A 30 -18.84 22.53 -25.81
CA GLN A 30 -18.02 21.31 -25.74
C GLN A 30 -16.79 21.33 -26.65
N GLU A 31 -16.85 22.01 -27.78
CA GLU A 31 -15.73 22.16 -28.71
C GLU A 31 -14.56 22.90 -28.06
N VAL A 32 -14.84 24.04 -27.42
CA VAL A 32 -13.85 24.83 -26.66
C VAL A 32 -13.25 23.99 -25.54
N LEU A 33 -14.08 23.22 -24.83
CA LEU A 33 -13.62 22.33 -23.76
C LEU A 33 -12.70 21.20 -24.29
N THR A 34 -12.95 20.66 -25.49
CA THR A 34 -12.07 19.59 -26.05
C THR A 34 -10.69 20.13 -26.38
N VAL A 35 -10.63 21.33 -26.96
CA VAL A 35 -9.38 22.00 -27.33
C VAL A 35 -8.62 22.40 -26.08
N TRP A 36 -9.30 23.00 -25.10
CA TRP A 36 -8.72 23.35 -23.82
C TRP A 36 -8.16 22.12 -23.10
N ALA A 37 -8.92 21.01 -23.06
CA ALA A 37 -8.47 19.77 -22.43
C ALA A 37 -7.20 19.21 -23.08
N LYS A 38 -7.13 19.24 -24.42
CA LYS A 38 -5.94 18.81 -25.18
C LYS A 38 -4.73 19.67 -24.84
N THR A 39 -4.88 20.99 -24.87
CA THR A 39 -3.80 21.96 -24.62
C THR A 39 -3.32 21.86 -23.17
N LYS A 40 -4.25 21.87 -22.21
CA LYS A 40 -3.93 21.83 -20.77
C LYS A 40 -3.26 20.51 -20.36
N SER A 41 -3.74 19.38 -20.88
CA SER A 41 -3.28 18.03 -20.50
C SER A 41 -2.25 17.45 -21.46
N ARG A 42 -1.76 18.24 -22.43
CA ARG A 42 -0.80 17.82 -23.48
C ARG A 42 -1.18 16.49 -24.14
N LEU A 43 -2.46 16.32 -24.47
CA LEU A 43 -2.96 15.07 -25.04
C LEU A 43 -2.52 14.93 -26.50
N SER A 44 -2.11 13.73 -26.87
CA SER A 44 -1.76 13.39 -28.26
C SER A 44 -2.96 13.52 -29.22
N VAL A 45 -4.20 13.33 -28.72
CA VAL A 45 -5.43 13.40 -29.51
C VAL A 45 -6.49 14.24 -28.80
N VAL A 46 -7.28 14.99 -29.56
CA VAL A 46 -8.43 15.76 -29.05
C VAL A 46 -9.46 14.78 -28.46
N PRO A 47 -9.91 14.96 -27.20
CA PRO A 47 -10.96 14.12 -26.64
C PRO A 47 -12.24 14.21 -27.46
N SER A 48 -12.94 13.09 -27.68
CA SER A 48 -14.26 13.14 -28.33
C SER A 48 -15.30 13.81 -27.44
N ARG A 49 -16.34 14.40 -28.03
CA ARG A 49 -17.50 14.96 -27.29
C ARG A 49 -18.08 13.96 -26.29
N MET A 50 -18.17 12.69 -26.68
CA MET A 50 -18.65 11.60 -25.82
C MET A 50 -17.70 11.30 -24.64
N THR A 51 -16.39 11.48 -24.83
CA THR A 51 -15.41 11.37 -23.73
C THR A 51 -15.58 12.52 -22.73
N LEU A 52 -15.75 13.76 -23.23
CA LEU A 52 -16.03 14.93 -22.41
C LEU A 52 -17.30 14.77 -21.58
N SER A 53 -18.41 14.44 -22.25
CA SER A 53 -19.71 14.24 -21.59
C SER A 53 -19.62 13.21 -20.46
N ARG A 54 -18.94 12.07 -20.69
CA ARG A 54 -18.69 11.09 -19.63
C ARG A 54 -17.84 11.64 -18.49
N VAL A 55 -16.82 12.46 -18.79
CA VAL A 55 -15.98 13.07 -17.75
C VAL A 55 -16.76 14.11 -16.95
N LEU A 56 -17.65 14.88 -17.55
CA LEU A 56 -18.44 15.90 -16.85
C LEU A 56 -19.55 15.24 -16.01
N ASN A 57 -20.23 14.23 -16.54
CA ASN A 57 -21.41 13.62 -15.91
C ASN A 57 -21.09 12.56 -14.84
N ASN A 58 -19.91 11.95 -14.85
CA ASN A 58 -19.56 10.96 -13.81
C ASN A 58 -19.31 11.68 -12.47
N HIS A 59 -20.04 11.41 -11.39
CA HIS A 59 -19.57 11.82 -10.06
C HIS A 59 -18.38 10.93 -9.65
N VAL A 60 -17.14 11.42 -9.76
CA VAL A 60 -16.02 10.67 -9.18
C VAL A 60 -15.95 11.07 -7.72
N SER A 61 -16.22 10.12 -6.82
CA SER A 61 -16.02 10.32 -5.39
C SER A 61 -14.54 10.64 -5.15
N ALA A 62 -14.28 11.71 -4.40
CA ALA A 62 -12.96 12.23 -4.09
C ALA A 62 -12.11 11.28 -3.19
N PHE A 63 -12.55 10.05 -2.97
CA PHE A 63 -11.84 9.08 -2.14
C PHE A 63 -10.67 8.47 -2.92
N ASP A 64 -9.48 9.01 -2.66
CA ASP A 64 -8.16 8.35 -2.71
C ASP A 64 -7.74 7.64 -4.01
N SER A 65 -8.31 8.03 -5.14
CA SER A 65 -7.83 7.57 -6.44
C SER A 65 -6.56 8.33 -6.81
N ASN A 66 -5.40 7.66 -6.71
CA ASN A 66 -4.11 8.16 -7.20
C ASN A 66 -4.28 9.04 -8.46
N SER A 67 -3.99 10.33 -8.31
CA SER A 67 -4.35 11.39 -9.26
C SER A 67 -3.76 11.19 -10.66
N ALA A 68 -2.64 10.46 -10.76
CA ALA A 68 -1.97 10.11 -12.01
C ALA A 68 -2.64 8.96 -12.79
N ARG A 69 -3.63 8.26 -12.22
CA ARG A 69 -4.27 7.11 -12.88
C ARG A 69 -5.26 7.56 -13.96
N LYS A 70 -5.24 6.88 -15.11
CA LYS A 70 -6.11 7.17 -16.27
C LYS A 70 -7.46 6.42 -16.24
N THR A 71 -7.52 5.32 -15.49
CA THR A 71 -8.72 4.46 -15.38
C THR A 71 -9.03 4.21 -13.92
N ASN A 72 -10.32 4.26 -13.57
CA ASN A 72 -10.80 3.84 -12.26
C ASN A 72 -10.91 2.31 -12.29
N HIS A 73 -9.97 1.60 -11.65
CA HIS A 73 -10.21 0.19 -11.38
C HIS A 73 -11.15 0.16 -10.19
N ARG A 74 -12.41 -0.23 -10.40
CA ARG A 74 -13.32 -0.48 -9.30
C ARG A 74 -12.64 -1.48 -8.38
N VAL A 75 -12.41 -1.09 -7.13
CA VAL A 75 -11.95 -2.01 -6.09
C VAL A 75 -13.10 -2.98 -5.91
N THR A 76 -12.91 -4.23 -6.33
CA THR A 76 -13.96 -5.26 -6.28
C THR A 76 -14.43 -5.51 -4.83
N PHE A 77 -13.65 -5.06 -3.83
CA PHE A 77 -13.91 -5.29 -2.41
C PHE A 77 -13.48 -4.12 -1.50
N SER A 78 -14.07 -2.93 -1.67
CA SER A 78 -13.65 -1.70 -0.93
C SER A 78 -13.58 -1.93 0.59
N LYS A 79 -14.63 -2.53 1.16
CA LYS A 79 -14.76 -2.78 2.60
C LYS A 79 -13.74 -3.79 3.15
N LEU A 80 -13.30 -4.75 2.33
CA LEU A 80 -12.22 -5.68 2.70
C LEU A 80 -10.87 -4.96 2.71
N GLU A 81 -10.59 -4.20 1.65
CA GLU A 81 -9.34 -3.44 1.54
C GLU A 81 -9.21 -2.40 2.66
N GLU A 82 -10.28 -1.68 2.99
CA GLU A 82 -10.32 -0.72 4.10
C GLU A 82 -9.95 -1.37 5.44
N ARG A 83 -10.53 -2.54 5.74
CA ARG A 83 -10.24 -3.25 6.99
C ARG A 83 -8.83 -3.82 7.02
N LEU A 84 -8.33 -4.26 5.88
CA LEU A 84 -6.95 -4.71 5.73
C LEU A 84 -5.97 -3.56 5.93
N LEU A 85 -6.27 -2.37 5.39
CA LEU A 85 -5.47 -1.16 5.61
C LEU A 85 -5.46 -0.72 7.06
N LEU A 86 -6.61 -0.74 7.73
CA LEU A 86 -6.68 -0.39 9.15
C LEU A 86 -5.77 -1.30 9.98
N TRP A 87 -5.79 -2.61 9.70
CA TRP A 87 -4.90 -3.57 10.34
C TRP A 87 -3.43 -3.30 10.02
N ILE A 88 -3.07 -2.99 8.77
CA ILE A 88 -1.68 -2.63 8.41
C ILE A 88 -1.23 -1.39 9.18
N ARG A 89 -2.07 -0.34 9.26
CA ARG A 89 -1.78 0.88 10.03
C ARG A 89 -1.59 0.60 11.51
N GLN A 90 -2.38 -0.30 12.09
CA GLN A 90 -2.19 -0.77 13.47
C GLN A 90 -0.82 -1.44 13.62
N CYS A 91 -0.45 -2.36 12.72
CA CYS A 91 0.86 -3.00 12.76
C CYS A 91 2.01 -1.98 12.65
N GLU A 92 1.86 -0.94 11.83
CA GLU A 92 2.83 0.16 11.73
C GLU A 92 2.94 0.96 13.03
N GLN A 93 1.80 1.29 13.65
CA GLN A 93 1.76 2.00 14.93
C GLN A 93 2.48 1.22 16.03
N TYR A 94 2.29 -0.10 16.08
CA TYR A 94 2.96 -0.99 17.02
C TYR A 94 4.38 -1.40 16.58
N LYS A 95 4.90 -0.86 15.46
CA LYS A 95 6.22 -1.19 14.88
C LYS A 95 6.44 -2.69 14.68
N LEU A 96 5.38 -3.43 14.37
CA LEU A 96 5.43 -4.88 14.20
C LEU A 96 5.90 -5.22 12.77
N PRO A 97 7.06 -5.89 12.60
CA PRO A 97 7.56 -6.29 11.29
C PRO A 97 6.87 -7.55 10.76
N ILE A 98 5.55 -7.64 10.93
CA ILE A 98 4.75 -8.83 10.61
C ILE A 98 4.03 -8.72 9.27
N VAL A 99 3.95 -7.51 8.68
CA VAL A 99 3.15 -7.28 7.48
C VAL A 99 3.91 -7.79 6.24
N THR A 100 3.56 -8.99 5.79
CA THR A 100 4.12 -9.63 4.59
C THR A 100 2.98 -10.05 3.67
N GLY A 101 3.30 -10.46 2.43
CA GLY A 101 2.27 -11.00 1.54
C GLY A 101 1.54 -12.21 2.13
N ALA A 102 2.24 -13.05 2.90
CA ALA A 102 1.67 -14.22 3.56
C ALA A 102 0.73 -13.83 4.71
N THR A 103 1.14 -12.90 5.58
CA THR A 103 0.29 -12.46 6.70
C THR A 103 -0.89 -11.63 6.23
N ILE A 104 -0.77 -10.89 5.13
CA ILE A 104 -1.89 -10.24 4.45
C ILE A 104 -2.92 -11.28 4.01
N ARG A 105 -2.51 -12.37 3.34
CA ARG A 105 -3.42 -13.46 2.94
C ARG A 105 -4.08 -14.10 4.16
N ALA A 106 -3.30 -14.44 5.18
CA ALA A 106 -3.82 -15.01 6.42
C ALA A 106 -4.82 -14.07 7.13
N LYS A 107 -4.57 -12.75 7.09
CA LYS A 107 -5.51 -11.76 7.63
C LYS A 107 -6.79 -11.70 6.82
N VAL A 108 -6.74 -11.77 5.50
CA VAL A 108 -7.94 -11.86 4.66
C VAL A 108 -8.75 -13.12 4.99
N ASP A 109 -8.09 -14.28 5.13
CA ASP A 109 -8.78 -15.51 5.50
C ASP A 109 -9.37 -15.45 6.91
N LYS A 110 -8.71 -14.76 7.84
CA LYS A 110 -9.28 -14.47 9.16
C LYS A 110 -10.52 -13.57 9.05
N ILE A 111 -10.48 -12.52 8.23
CA ILE A 111 -11.63 -11.63 7.99
C ILE A 111 -12.79 -12.40 7.34
N ARG A 112 -12.52 -13.36 6.45
CA ARG A 112 -13.54 -14.25 5.87
C ARG A 112 -14.27 -15.06 6.94
N ARG A 113 -13.52 -15.62 7.90
CA ARG A 113 -14.08 -16.44 8.98
C ARG A 113 -14.81 -15.60 10.04
N GLU A 114 -14.30 -14.42 10.36
CA GLU A 114 -14.87 -13.55 11.41
C GLU A 114 -16.15 -12.84 10.98
N ARG A 115 -16.38 -12.70 9.67
CA ARG A 115 -17.64 -12.13 9.21
C ARG A 115 -18.77 -13.13 9.37
N VAL A 116 -19.50 -12.98 10.47
CA VAL A 116 -20.92 -13.34 10.52
C VAL A 116 -21.61 -12.54 9.41
N ILE A 117 -22.08 -13.26 8.41
CA ILE A 117 -22.57 -12.74 7.13
C ILE A 117 -23.83 -11.91 7.37
N SER A 118 -23.76 -10.59 7.20
CA SER A 118 -24.97 -9.74 7.27
C SER A 118 -25.81 -9.81 5.98
N THR A 119 -25.23 -10.20 4.85
CA THR A 119 -25.94 -10.35 3.57
C THR A 119 -25.36 -11.49 2.72
N PRO A 120 -26.19 -12.37 2.11
CA PRO A 120 -25.73 -13.49 1.28
C PRO A 120 -24.79 -13.09 0.12
N ASP A 121 -25.05 -11.94 -0.50
CA ASP A 121 -24.27 -11.43 -1.64
C ASP A 121 -22.81 -11.09 -1.26
N GLU A 122 -22.58 -10.46 -0.10
CA GLU A 122 -21.23 -10.11 0.34
C GLU A 122 -20.40 -11.38 0.60
N SER A 123 -21.03 -12.43 1.13
CA SER A 123 -20.37 -13.72 1.37
C SER A 123 -19.96 -14.41 0.07
N ALA A 124 -20.87 -14.49 -0.90
CA ALA A 124 -20.60 -15.10 -2.19
C ALA A 124 -19.45 -14.40 -2.92
N MET A 125 -19.44 -13.06 -2.93
CA MET A 125 -18.34 -12.30 -3.52
C MET A 125 -17.01 -12.51 -2.76
N LEU A 126 -17.03 -12.51 -1.43
CA LEU A 126 -15.81 -12.67 -0.61
C LEU A 126 -15.19 -14.08 -0.76
N ASN A 127 -16.03 -15.10 -0.93
CA ASN A 127 -15.64 -16.48 -1.17
C ASN A 127 -15.10 -16.68 -2.61
N ALA A 128 -15.65 -15.97 -3.60
CA ALA A 128 -15.15 -15.98 -4.97
C ALA A 128 -13.81 -15.24 -5.16
N LEU A 129 -13.35 -14.47 -4.17
CA LEU A 129 -12.11 -13.70 -4.28
C LEU A 129 -10.88 -14.63 -4.33
N VAL A 130 -10.16 -14.61 -5.46
CA VAL A 130 -8.86 -15.28 -5.58
C VAL A 130 -7.75 -14.32 -5.16
N LEU A 131 -7.05 -14.63 -4.05
CA LEU A 131 -5.89 -13.87 -3.55
C LEU A 131 -4.61 -14.14 -4.35
N SER A 132 -4.71 -13.95 -5.67
CA SER A 132 -3.60 -14.12 -6.60
C SER A 132 -2.45 -13.14 -6.30
N PRO A 133 -1.21 -13.46 -6.72
CA PRO A 133 -0.10 -12.50 -6.65
C PRO A 133 -0.42 -11.16 -7.34
N GLY A 134 -1.20 -11.20 -8.43
CA GLY A 134 -1.64 -10.00 -9.14
C GLY A 134 -2.59 -9.13 -8.32
N TRP A 135 -3.50 -9.73 -7.54
CA TRP A 135 -4.35 -8.98 -6.61
C TRP A 135 -3.51 -8.27 -5.55
N LEU A 136 -2.56 -8.97 -4.94
CA LEU A 136 -1.69 -8.39 -3.91
C LEU A 136 -0.85 -7.22 -4.44
N SER A 137 -0.29 -7.36 -5.66
CA SER A 137 0.45 -6.28 -6.32
C SER A 137 -0.44 -5.05 -6.58
N LYS A 138 -1.68 -5.27 -7.04
CA LYS A 138 -2.66 -4.19 -7.25
C LYS A 138 -3.02 -3.50 -5.94
N PHE A 139 -3.33 -4.27 -4.89
CA PHE A 139 -3.63 -3.77 -3.53
C PHE A 139 -2.49 -2.89 -3.01
N GLN A 140 -1.24 -3.36 -3.11
CA GLN A 140 -0.07 -2.59 -2.69
C GLN A 140 0.06 -1.28 -3.49
N SER A 141 -0.08 -1.35 -4.82
CA SER A 141 0.00 -0.15 -5.67
C SER A 141 -1.11 0.86 -5.41
N HIS A 142 -2.30 0.37 -5.03
CA HIS A 142 -3.47 1.18 -4.78
C HIS A 142 -3.27 2.02 -3.51
N HIS A 143 -2.78 1.38 -2.46
CA HIS A 143 -2.59 1.99 -1.15
C HIS A 143 -1.17 2.50 -0.89
N ARG A 144 -0.35 2.59 -1.94
CA ARG A 144 1.04 3.06 -1.88
C ARG A 144 1.90 2.30 -0.87
N LEU A 145 1.60 1.02 -0.69
CA LEU A 145 2.37 0.14 0.18
C LEU A 145 3.64 -0.31 -0.54
N THR A 146 4.76 -0.30 0.17
CA THR A 146 6.05 -0.72 -0.38
C THR A 146 6.68 -1.77 0.52
N SER A 147 7.32 -2.77 -0.08
CA SER A 147 8.12 -3.76 0.67
C SER A 147 9.44 -3.13 1.09
N LYS A 148 9.78 -3.24 2.37
CA LYS A 148 10.94 -2.60 3.01
C LYS A 148 11.71 -3.64 3.79
N ARG A 149 13.04 -3.58 3.73
CA ARG A 149 13.87 -4.45 4.54
C ARG A 149 13.80 -4.03 6.01
N VAL A 150 13.43 -4.97 6.87
CA VAL A 150 13.53 -4.77 8.31
C VAL A 150 14.94 -5.15 8.69
N HIS A 151 15.66 -4.20 9.29
CA HIS A 151 16.97 -4.48 9.87
C HIS A 151 16.70 -4.95 11.30
N GLY A 152 17.22 -6.12 11.67
CA GLY A 152 17.10 -6.61 13.03
C GLY A 152 17.78 -5.66 14.02
N GLU A 153 17.38 -5.71 15.29
CA GLU A 153 17.88 -4.84 16.36
C GLU A 153 19.41 -4.81 16.45
N VAL A 154 20.08 -5.89 16.03
CA VAL A 154 21.53 -6.02 15.93
C VAL A 154 22.19 -4.90 15.11
N ALA A 155 21.52 -4.39 14.07
CA ALA A 155 22.05 -3.31 13.24
C ALA A 155 21.89 -1.92 13.87
N SER A 156 21.03 -1.77 14.88
CA SER A 156 20.74 -0.49 15.56
C SER A 156 21.48 -0.31 16.89
N ILE A 157 22.11 -1.36 17.43
CA ILE A 157 22.80 -1.32 18.72
C ILE A 157 24.28 -1.00 18.50
N SER A 158 24.79 0.03 19.16
CA SER A 158 26.20 0.39 19.10
C SER A 158 27.07 -0.68 19.76
N ARG A 159 28.29 -0.88 19.26
CA ARG A 159 29.25 -1.86 19.84
C ARG A 159 29.48 -1.61 21.33
N ALA A 160 29.48 -0.35 21.75
CA ALA A 160 29.61 0.06 23.16
C ALA A 160 28.42 -0.39 24.03
N ALA A 161 27.18 -0.31 23.51
CA ALA A 161 26.01 -0.81 24.23
C ALA A 161 26.01 -2.34 24.35
N VAL A 162 26.51 -3.05 23.32
CA VAL A 162 26.69 -4.50 23.38
C VAL A 162 27.73 -4.89 24.44
N GLU A 163 28.88 -4.21 24.50
CA GLU A 163 29.89 -4.49 25.52
C GLU A 163 29.38 -4.20 26.93
N LYS A 164 28.67 -3.09 27.12
CA LYS A 164 28.06 -2.76 28.42
C LYS A 164 27.03 -3.83 28.85
N GLY A 165 26.22 -4.32 27.91
CA GLY A 165 25.28 -5.41 28.16
C GLY A 165 25.99 -6.72 28.50
N ARG A 166 27.09 -7.05 27.83
CA ARG A 166 27.93 -8.22 28.15
C ARG A 166 28.54 -8.14 29.55
N ALA A 167 29.11 -7.00 29.91
CA ALA A 167 29.71 -6.79 31.23
C ALA A 167 28.67 -6.95 32.34
N ALA A 168 27.49 -6.33 32.19
CA ALA A 168 26.41 -6.46 33.15
C ALA A 168 25.90 -7.91 33.28
N LEU A 169 25.80 -8.64 32.16
CA LEU A 169 25.39 -10.04 32.17
C LEU A 169 26.42 -10.94 32.87
N GLN A 170 27.71 -10.70 32.63
CA GLN A 170 28.81 -11.42 33.28
C GLN A 170 28.83 -11.19 34.79
N GLU A 171 28.53 -9.97 35.24
CA GLU A 171 28.46 -9.64 36.66
C GLU A 171 27.27 -10.32 37.35
N LEU A 172 26.10 -10.33 36.69
CA LEU A 172 24.90 -11.05 37.14
C LEU A 172 25.09 -12.58 37.19
N THR A 173 25.86 -13.15 36.26
CA THR A 173 26.12 -14.61 36.21
C THR A 173 27.33 -15.05 37.03
N ARG A 174 28.07 -14.13 37.65
CA ARG A 174 29.28 -14.42 38.42
C ARG A 174 29.06 -15.40 39.60
N GLY A 175 27.84 -15.45 40.14
CA GLY A 175 27.46 -16.32 41.26
C GLY A 175 26.81 -17.66 40.86
N PHE A 176 26.60 -17.91 39.56
CA PHE A 176 25.95 -19.14 39.09
C PHE A 176 26.99 -20.17 38.65
N GLU A 177 26.80 -21.44 39.04
CA GLU A 177 27.65 -22.53 38.56
C GLU A 177 27.53 -22.70 37.04
N ARG A 178 28.65 -23.01 36.36
CA ARG A 178 28.77 -23.01 34.88
C ARG A 178 27.68 -23.83 34.16
N HIS A 179 27.15 -24.88 34.79
CA HIS A 179 26.10 -25.72 34.22
C HIS A 179 24.69 -25.10 34.30
N ASN A 180 24.46 -24.11 35.18
CA ASN A 180 23.19 -23.38 35.33
C ASN A 180 23.08 -22.16 34.40
N VAL A 181 24.19 -21.72 33.80
CA VAL A 181 24.22 -20.57 32.88
C VAL A 181 23.62 -20.91 31.50
N LEU A 182 23.62 -22.20 31.12
CA LEU A 182 23.24 -22.66 29.78
C LEU A 182 21.86 -23.31 29.69
N ASN A 183 21.08 -23.37 30.77
CA ASN A 183 19.68 -23.81 30.70
C ASN A 183 18.73 -22.67 30.29
N ARG A 184 19.09 -21.94 29.23
CA ARG A 184 18.22 -20.94 28.60
C ARG A 184 17.94 -21.42 27.19
N ASP A 185 16.71 -21.92 26.98
CA ASP A 185 16.21 -22.40 25.71
C ASP A 185 16.06 -21.26 24.70
N ASN A 186 17.17 -20.86 24.06
CA ASN A 186 17.17 -19.92 22.94
C ASN A 186 16.29 -20.39 21.75
N THR A 187 15.73 -21.59 21.81
CA THR A 187 14.75 -22.14 20.87
C THR A 187 13.53 -21.23 20.69
N ALA A 188 13.06 -20.54 21.74
CA ALA A 188 11.95 -19.57 21.61
C ALA A 188 12.36 -18.27 20.89
N PHE A 189 13.65 -17.91 20.92
CA PHE A 189 14.16 -16.68 20.31
C PHE A 189 14.26 -16.76 18.78
N PHE A 190 14.57 -17.94 18.25
CA PHE A 190 14.68 -18.17 16.80
C PHE A 190 13.32 -18.27 16.08
N LEU A 191 12.24 -18.64 16.79
CA LEU A 191 10.89 -18.67 16.20
C LEU A 191 10.33 -17.27 15.90
N CYS A 192 10.86 -16.24 16.57
CA CYS A 192 10.47 -14.83 16.43
C CYS A 192 11.42 -14.01 15.55
N ALA A 193 12.23 -14.65 14.70
CA ALA A 193 13.10 -13.92 13.78
C ALA A 193 12.24 -12.93 12.94
N PRO A 194 12.48 -11.61 13.04
CA PRO A 194 11.68 -10.63 12.32
C PRO A 194 11.83 -10.90 10.83
N THR A 195 10.70 -10.84 10.12
CA THR A 195 10.71 -11.06 8.67
C THR A 195 11.67 -10.08 8.01
N THR A 196 12.54 -10.55 7.11
CA THR A 196 13.55 -9.70 6.48
C THR A 196 12.93 -8.54 5.69
N LYS A 197 11.64 -8.63 5.36
CA LYS A 197 10.89 -7.61 4.59
C LYS A 197 9.48 -7.42 5.14
N THR A 198 9.10 -6.17 5.42
CA THR A 198 7.73 -5.75 5.82
C THR A 198 7.10 -4.82 4.77
N ILE A 199 5.78 -4.81 4.65
CA ILE A 199 5.02 -3.95 3.73
C ILE A 199 4.46 -2.77 4.54
N SER A 200 4.83 -1.54 4.16
CA SER A 200 4.45 -0.32 4.90
C SER A 200 4.22 0.90 4.00
N THR A 201 3.37 1.82 4.47
CA THR A 201 3.09 3.17 3.95
C THR A 201 4.16 4.19 4.30
N GLN A 202 4.79 4.11 5.50
CA GLN A 202 5.71 5.15 5.99
C GLN A 202 7.12 4.99 5.44
N ARG A 203 7.82 6.08 5.09
CA ARG A 203 9.27 6.08 4.76
C ARG A 203 10.08 5.70 6.01
N THR A 204 10.57 4.46 6.08
CA THR A 204 11.62 4.10 7.04
C THR A 204 12.91 4.79 6.59
N GLY A 205 13.50 5.63 7.43
CA GLY A 205 14.74 6.35 7.13
C GLY A 205 15.82 5.37 6.68
N GLY A 206 16.27 5.52 5.44
CA GLY A 206 17.50 4.91 4.96
C GLY A 206 18.61 5.91 5.22
N GLU A 207 19.46 5.62 6.21
CA GLU A 207 20.74 6.31 6.32
C GLU A 207 21.58 5.88 5.11
N SER A 208 21.75 6.80 4.17
CA SER A 208 22.66 6.66 3.04
C SER A 208 24.07 6.59 3.61
N SER A 209 24.70 5.42 3.59
CA SER A 209 26.14 5.31 3.84
C SER A 209 26.89 6.10 2.77
N ARG A 210 27.39 7.27 3.14
CA ARG A 210 28.37 8.01 2.35
C ARG A 210 29.59 7.10 2.15
N ARG A 211 29.91 6.80 0.89
CA ARG A 211 31.23 6.31 0.48
C ARG A 211 32.26 7.36 0.90
N LYS A 212 33.21 6.98 1.76
CA LYS A 212 34.45 7.73 1.97
C LYS A 212 35.47 7.19 0.97
N GLY A 213 35.97 8.08 0.11
CA GLY A 213 37.31 7.96 -0.48
C GLY A 213 38.34 8.50 0.50
#